data_AF-A0A838WCT5-F1
#
_entry.id   AF-A0A838WCT5-F1
#
_cell.length_a   1.000
_cell.length_b   1.000
_cell.length_c   1.000
_cell.angle_alpha   90.00
_cell.angle_beta   90.00
_cell.angle_gamma   90.00
#
_symmetry.space_group_name_H-M   'P 1'
#
loop_
_entity.id
_entity.type
_entity.pdbx_description
1 polymer ?
#
loop_
_entity_poly.entity_id
_entity_poly.type
_entity_poly.pdbx_seq_one_letter_code
_entity_poly.pdbx_strand_id
1 'polypeptide(L)' 'MADSTTLTTEPVGVFTRDEVEILSTRRNEPEWLREQRFRAQEVFASTPMPDTRPEEWRYT' A
#
# COMPACT_ATOMS: atom_id res chain seq x y z
N MET A 1 15.40 -17.94 -27.24
CA MET A 1 14.42 -17.84 -26.13
C MET A 1 14.66 -16.49 -25.46
N ALA A 2 13.93 -15.45 -25.86
CA ALA A 2 14.09 -14.12 -25.29
C ALA A 2 13.16 -14.01 -24.07
N ASP A 3 13.73 -14.12 -22.87
CA ASP A 3 13.01 -13.79 -21.64
C ASP A 3 12.73 -12.29 -21.65
N SER A 4 11.47 -11.94 -21.85
CA SER A 4 11.02 -10.55 -21.84
C SER A 4 10.80 -10.14 -20.39
N THR A 5 11.84 -9.57 -19.77
CA THR A 5 11.67 -8.85 -18.50
C THR A 5 10.89 -7.58 -18.79
N THR A 6 9.56 -7.65 -18.73
CA THR A 6 8.71 -6.46 -18.66
C THR A 6 9.02 -5.75 -17.35
N LEU A 7 9.76 -4.65 -17.44
CA LEU A 7 9.88 -3.69 -16.35
C LEU A 7 8.50 -3.03 -16.19
N THR A 8 7.65 -3.63 -15.36
CA THR A 8 6.44 -2.99 -14.84
C THR A 8 6.90 -1.76 -14.08
N THR A 9 6.57 -0.57 -14.58
CA THR A 9 6.71 0.66 -13.81
C THR A 9 5.64 0.60 -12.72
N GLU A 10 6.05 0.15 -11.54
CA GLU A 10 5.20 0.18 -10.35
C GLU A 10 4.85 1.65 -10.06
N PRO A 11 3.58 2.00 -9.78
CA PRO A 11 3.22 3.35 -9.38
C PRO A 11 3.93 3.68 -8.06
N VAL A 12 4.91 4.58 -8.14
CA VAL A 12 5.66 5.06 -6.98
C VAL A 12 4.67 5.64 -5.96
N GLY A 13 4.47 4.95 -4.83
CA GLY A 13 3.64 5.40 -3.71
C GLY A 13 2.43 4.53 -3.36
N VAL A 14 2.13 3.47 -4.10
CA VAL A 14 1.07 2.51 -3.72
C VAL A 14 1.72 1.28 -3.10
N PHE A 15 1.48 1.03 -1.80
CA PHE A 15 1.84 -0.26 -1.20
C PHE A 15 0.83 -1.33 -1.63
N THR A 16 1.29 -2.29 -2.42
CA THR A 16 0.53 -3.50 -2.76
C THR A 16 0.53 -4.48 -1.58
N ARG A 17 -0.38 -5.47 -1.61
CA ARG A 17 -0.45 -6.51 -0.58
C ARG A 17 0.87 -7.30 -0.47
N ASP A 18 1.48 -7.62 -1.61
CA ASP A 18 2.71 -8.40 -1.68
C ASP A 18 3.89 -7.61 -1.09
N GLU A 19 3.95 -6.30 -1.32
CA GLU A 19 4.96 -5.43 -0.71
C GLU A 19 4.80 -5.35 0.82
N VAL A 20 3.56 -5.34 1.32
CA VAL A 20 3.29 -5.41 2.76
C VAL A 20 3.75 -6.74 3.34
N GLU A 21 3.53 -7.86 2.65
CA GLU A 21 4.02 -9.17 3.08
C GLU A 21 5.54 -9.25 3.12
N ILE A 22 6.21 -8.77 2.06
CA ILE A 22 7.67 -8.68 1.99
C ILE A 22 8.21 -7.79 3.13
N LEU A 23 7.55 -6.66 3.39
CA LEU A 23 7.92 -5.73 4.46
C LEU A 23 7.85 -6.39 5.84
N SER A 24 6.72 -7.04 6.17
CA SER A 24 6.53 -7.72 7.45
C SER A 24 7.51 -8.86 7.64
N THR A 25 7.78 -9.63 6.58
CA THR A 25 8.76 -10.72 6.60
C THR A 25 10.17 -10.18 6.85
N ARG A 26 10.59 -9.14 6.13
CA ARG A 26 11.91 -8.50 6.32
C ARG A 26 12.11 -7.93 7.72
N ARG A 27 11.02 -7.49 8.36
CA ARG A 27 11.02 -6.94 9.72
C ARG A 27 10.80 -8.00 10.81
N ASN A 28 10.65 -9.28 10.43
CA ASN A 28 10.33 -10.37 11.33
C ASN A 28 9.15 -10.04 12.27
N GLU A 29 8.11 -9.45 11.71
CA GLU A 29 6.97 -8.98 12.48
C GLU A 29 6.13 -10.16 13.00
N PRO A 30 5.58 -10.05 14.23
CA PRO A 30 4.63 -11.03 14.71
C PRO A 30 3.36 -11.03 13.84
N GLU A 31 2.68 -12.17 13.77
CA GLU A 31 1.52 -12.38 12.90
C GLU A 31 0.43 -11.30 13.07
N TRP A 32 0.14 -10.92 14.31
CA TRP A 32 -0.88 -9.91 14.60
C TRP A 32 -0.54 -8.56 13.95
N LEU A 33 0.73 -8.20 13.83
CA LEU A 33 1.15 -6.93 13.23
C LEU A 33 1.06 -7.00 11.70
N ARG A 34 1.42 -8.12 11.10
CA ARG A 34 1.26 -8.37 9.66
C ARG A 34 -0.21 -8.25 9.25
N GLU A 35 -1.12 -8.86 10.01
CA GLU A 35 -2.56 -8.77 9.78
C GLU A 35 -3.06 -7.32 9.88
N GLN A 36 -2.60 -6.56 10.87
CA GLN A 36 -2.95 -5.15 11.00
C GLN A 36 -2.46 -4.31 9.81
N ARG A 37 -1.28 -4.63 9.26
CA ARG A 37 -0.79 -3.96 8.03
C ARG A 37 -1.63 -4.30 6.81
N PHE A 38 -2.07 -5.55 6.65
CA PHE A 38 -2.97 -5.91 5.56
C PHE A 38 -4.28 -5.14 5.63
N ARG A 39 -4.89 -5.05 6.81
CA ARG A 39 -6.11 -4.24 7.01
C ARG A 39 -5.89 -2.76 6.70
N ALA A 40 -4.79 -2.18 7.17
CA ALA A 40 -4.47 -0.79 6.89
C ALA A 40 -4.27 -0.53 5.39
N GLN A 41 -3.62 -1.45 4.68
CA GLN A 41 -3.43 -1.37 3.23
C GLN A 41 -4.76 -1.46 2.47
N GLU A 42 -5.66 -2.36 2.87
CA GLU A 42 -7.00 -2.49 2.28
C GLU A 42 -7.85 -1.23 2.51
N VAL A 43 -7.82 -0.67 3.72
CA VAL A 43 -8.50 0.59 4.03
C VAL A 43 -7.92 1.73 3.19
N PHE A 44 -6.59 1.87 3.12
CA PHE A 44 -5.95 2.91 2.30
C PHE A 44 -6.34 2.78 0.82
N ALA A 45 -6.30 1.57 0.26
CA ALA A 45 -6.62 1.32 -1.14
C ALA A 45 -8.09 1.59 -1.49
N SER A 46 -9.00 1.41 -0.54
CA SER A 46 -10.44 1.66 -0.70
C SER A 46 -10.86 3.09 -0.33
N THR A 47 -10.02 3.83 0.39
CA THR A 47 -10.29 5.21 0.79
C THR A 47 -9.96 6.15 -0.38
N PRO A 48 -10.93 6.95 -0.88
CA PRO A 48 -10.64 7.94 -1.91
C PRO A 48 -9.65 8.98 -1.36
N MET A 49 -8.76 9.47 -2.23
CA MET A 49 -7.83 10.53 -1.86
C MET A 49 -8.64 11.76 -1.37
N PRO A 50 -8.25 12.42 -0.26
CA PRO A 50 -8.92 13.63 0.17
C PRO A 50 -8.88 14.68 -0.95
N ASP A 51 -10.02 15.33 -1.15
CA ASP A 51 -10.14 16.56 -1.93
C ASP A 51 -10.30 17.72 -0.94
N THR A 52 -10.08 18.97 -1.36
CA THR A 52 -10.22 20.18 -0.51
C THR A 52 -11.65 20.70 -0.43
N ARG A 53 -12.58 20.06 -1.15
CA ARG A 53 -14.01 20.38 -1.15
C ARG A 53 -14.75 20.06 0.16
N PRO A 54 -14.44 18.99 0.92
CA PRO A 54 -15.03 18.73 2.22
C PRO A 54 -14.59 19.80 3.22
N GLU A 55 -15.52 20.21 4.08
CA GLU A 55 -15.30 21.23 5.11
C GLU A 55 -14.16 20.83 6.08
N GLU A 56 -13.99 19.53 6.33
CA GLU A 56 -12.97 18.95 7.21
C GLU A 56 -11.51 19.13 6.72
N TRP A 57 -11.27 19.34 5.42
CA TRP A 57 -9.92 19.53 4.85
C TRP A 57 -9.71 20.92 4.27
N ARG A 58 -10.61 21.87 4.53
CA ARG A 58 -10.62 23.17 3.83
C ARG A 58 -9.45 24.09 4.20
N TYR A 59 -8.74 23.80 5.30
CA TYR A 59 -7.64 24.62 5.83
C TYR A 59 -6.37 23.82 6.14
N THR A 60 -6.25 22.59 5.65
CA THR A 60 -5.13 21.66 5.90
C THR A 60 -4.68 21.02 4.61
#